data_AF-B1AF65-F1
#
_entry.id   AF-B1AF65-F1
#
_cell.length_a   1.000
_cell.length_b   1.000
_cell.length_c   1.000
_cell.angle_alpha   90.00
_cell.angle_beta   90.00
_cell.angle_gamma   90.00
#
_symmetry.space_group_name_H-M   'P 1'
#
loop_
_entity.id
_entity.type
_entity.pdbx_description
1 polymer ?
#
loop_
_entity_poly.entity_id
_entity_poly.type
_entity_poly.pdbx_seq_one_letter_code
_entity_poly.pdbx_strand_id
1 'polypeptide(L)'
;VGDFGLSRLKHETYLTTKTGKGTPQWMAPEALRNEPSDEKSDVYSYGVILWELATEKIPWDNLNSMQVIGAVGFMTQQLEIPKDVDPQWTSIIGSCWH
;
A
#
# COMPACT_ATOMS: atom_id res chain seq x y z
N VAL A 1 6.65 5.34 24.43
CA VAL A 1 7.56 6.08 23.51
C VAL A 1 7.05 5.80 22.11
N GLY A 2 6.50 6.82 21.44
CA GLY A 2 5.78 6.68 20.17
C GLY A 2 6.57 7.27 19.01
N ASP A 3 6.64 6.53 17.92
CA ASP A 3 7.35 6.90 16.71
C ASP A 3 6.43 7.75 15.82
N PHE A 4 6.45 9.07 16.03
CA PHE A 4 5.68 10.05 15.26
C PHE A 4 6.44 10.55 14.00
N GLY A 5 7.46 9.82 13.55
CA GLY A 5 8.35 10.22 12.45
C GLY A 5 7.67 10.47 11.10
N LEU A 6 6.40 10.07 10.95
CA LEU A 6 5.62 10.22 9.71
C LEU A 6 4.39 11.12 9.85
N SER A 7 4.08 11.63 11.05
CA SER A 7 2.94 12.54 11.23
C SER A 7 3.28 13.93 10.70
N ARG A 8 2.94 14.21 9.44
CA ARG A 8 3.08 15.55 8.84
C ARG A 8 1.73 16.27 8.81
N LEU A 9 1.71 17.45 9.43
CA LEU A 9 0.57 18.37 9.43
C LEU A 9 0.22 18.75 7.98
N LYS A 10 -1.09 18.75 7.69
CA LYS A 10 -1.73 19.03 6.41
C LYS A 10 -1.39 20.44 5.89
N HIS A 11 -0.22 20.58 5.28
CA HIS A 11 0.12 21.75 4.48
C HIS A 11 0.90 21.28 3.26
N GLU A 12 0.19 21.32 2.13
CA GLU A 12 0.72 21.59 0.80
C GLU A 12 2.17 21.18 0.63
N THR A 13 2.42 19.95 0.22
CA THR A 13 3.73 19.64 -0.36
C THR A 13 3.53 18.68 -1.51
N TYR A 14 3.54 19.27 -2.71
CA TYR A 14 3.97 18.64 -3.95
C TYR A 14 4.90 17.46 -3.66
N LEU A 15 4.42 16.26 -4.00
CA LEU A 15 5.20 15.02 -4.00
C LEU A 15 6.45 15.21 -4.88
N THR A 16 7.52 15.69 -4.24
CA THR A 16 8.87 15.74 -4.79
C THR A 16 9.76 14.93 -3.87
N THR A 17 9.43 13.66 -3.71
CA THR A 17 10.35 12.68 -3.13
C THR A 17 11.34 12.24 -4.21
N LYS A 18 12.39 13.05 -4.41
CA LYS A 18 13.68 12.64 -5.01
C LYS A 18 14.46 11.64 -4.11
N THR A 19 13.79 11.00 -3.15
CA THR A 19 14.40 10.04 -2.25
C THR A 19 13.39 8.93 -2.06
N GLY A 20 13.65 7.76 -2.67
CA GLY A 20 12.87 6.54 -2.50
C GLY A 20 12.93 6.01 -1.07
N LYS A 21 12.26 6.70 -0.14
CA LYS A 21 12.19 6.36 1.29
C LYS A 21 10.80 5.89 1.73
N GLY A 22 9.92 5.58 0.77
CA GLY A 22 8.73 4.77 1.02
C GLY A 22 8.96 3.37 0.46
N THR A 23 8.42 2.34 1.11
CA THR A 23 8.49 0.99 0.56
C THR A 23 7.32 0.81 -0.41
N PRO A 24 7.55 0.84 -1.73
CA PRO A 24 6.49 1.00 -2.73
C PRO A 24 5.50 -0.16 -2.77
N GLN A 25 5.91 -1.31 -2.22
CA GLN A 25 5.07 -2.49 -2.02
C GLN A 25 3.87 -2.21 -1.11
N TRP A 26 3.89 -1.21 -0.22
CA TRP A 26 2.73 -0.91 0.63
C TRP A 26 1.96 0.34 0.18
N MET A 27 2.38 0.99 -0.90
CA MET A 27 1.82 2.25 -1.33
C MET A 27 0.61 2.06 -2.26
N ALA A 28 -0.37 2.93 -2.11
CA ALA A 28 -1.53 2.98 -2.98
C ALA A 28 -1.15 3.33 -4.44
N PRO A 29 -1.92 2.88 -5.45
CA PRO A 29 -1.60 3.10 -6.85
C PRO A 29 -1.52 4.59 -7.23
N GLU A 30 -2.34 5.44 -6.62
CA GLU A 30 -2.31 6.90 -6.77
C GLU A 30 -1.03 7.51 -6.17
N ALA A 31 -0.59 7.01 -5.01
CA ALA A 31 0.65 7.45 -4.37
C ALA A 31 1.88 7.07 -5.22
N LEU A 32 1.84 5.90 -5.88
CA LEU A 32 2.89 5.45 -6.82
C LEU A 32 2.88 6.24 -8.13
N ARG A 33 1.72 6.74 -8.57
CA ARG A 33 1.57 7.63 -9.73
C ARG A 33 1.90 9.09 -9.44
N ASN A 34 2.28 9.41 -8.19
CA ASN A 34 2.57 10.76 -7.75
C ASN A 34 1.34 11.69 -7.84
N GLU A 35 0.14 11.11 -7.74
CA GLU A 35 -1.16 11.78 -7.67
C GLU A 35 -1.45 12.22 -6.21
N PRO A 36 -2.46 13.10 -5.97
CA PRO A 36 -2.82 13.49 -4.61
C PRO A 36 -3.22 12.26 -3.78
N SER A 37 -2.44 11.98 -2.74
CA SER A 37 -2.75 10.94 -1.77
C SER A 37 -3.76 11.48 -0.75
N ASP A 38 -4.98 10.93 -0.76
CA ASP A 38 -6.02 11.23 0.22
C ASP A 38 -6.09 10.13 1.29
N GLU A 39 -7.03 10.23 2.26
CA GLU A 39 -7.22 9.19 3.29
C GLU A 39 -7.44 7.76 2.73
N LYS A 40 -7.85 7.65 1.47
CA LYS A 40 -8.00 6.37 0.75
C LYS A 40 -6.68 5.65 0.53
N SER A 41 -5.59 6.41 0.37
CA SER A 41 -4.25 5.83 0.22
C SER A 41 -3.79 5.13 1.50
N ASP A 42 -4.12 5.69 2.68
CA ASP A 42 -3.85 5.06 3.97
C ASP A 42 -4.70 3.80 4.18
N VAL A 43 -5.96 3.80 3.74
CA VAL A 43 -6.84 2.62 3.80
C VAL A 43 -6.31 1.49 2.92
N TYR A 44 -5.79 1.81 1.73
CA TYR A 44 -5.16 0.82 0.86
C TYR A 44 -3.92 0.20 1.52
N SER A 45 -3.02 1.04 2.04
CA SER A 45 -1.82 0.59 2.76
C SER A 45 -2.17 -0.29 3.97
N TYR A 46 -3.24 0.05 4.69
CA TYR A 46 -3.77 -0.78 5.76
C TYR A 46 -4.25 -2.15 5.25
N GLY A 47 -4.95 -2.21 4.12
CA GLY A 47 -5.35 -3.47 3.48
C GLY A 47 -4.16 -4.35 3.10
N VAL A 48 -3.07 -3.75 2.60
CA VAL A 48 -1.83 -4.48 2.29
C VAL A 48 -1.18 -5.06 3.56
N ILE A 49 -1.13 -4.29 4.65
CA ILE A 49 -0.61 -4.77 5.95
C ILE A 49 -1.48 -5.91 6.49
N LEU A 50 -2.80 -5.81 6.39
CA LEU A 50 -3.70 -6.88 6.80
C LEU A 50 -3.47 -8.16 5.99
N TRP A 51 -3.22 -8.04 4.68
CA TRP A 51 -2.84 -9.17 3.85
C TRP A 51 -1.50 -9.79 4.26
N GLU A 52 -0.49 -8.96 4.56
CA GLU A 52 0.82 -9.41 5.04
C GLU A 52 0.68 -10.18 6.36
N LEU A 53 -0.12 -9.68 7.30
CA LEU A 53 -0.39 -10.36 8.57
C LEU A 53 -1.17 -11.66 8.40
N ALA A 54 -2.13 -11.69 7.48
CA ALA A 54 -2.94 -12.89 7.23
C ALA A 54 -2.18 -13.99 6.48
N THR A 55 -1.19 -13.62 5.65
CA THR A 55 -0.42 -14.56 4.82
C THR A 55 0.99 -14.83 5.33
N GLU A 56 1.45 -14.04 6.31
CA GLU A 56 2.83 -14.00 6.81
C GLU A 56 3.88 -13.83 5.69
N LYS A 57 3.50 -13.12 4.61
CA LYS A 57 4.32 -12.94 3.41
C LYS A 57 4.52 -11.47 3.08
N ILE A 58 5.69 -11.17 2.53
CA ILE A 58 5.99 -9.84 2.01
C ILE A 58 5.20 -9.63 0.71
N PRO A 59 4.45 -8.53 0.60
CA PRO A 59 3.64 -8.28 -0.56
C PRO A 59 4.55 -7.92 -1.75
N TRP A 60 4.34 -8.58 -2.89
CA TRP A 60 5.19 -8.47 -4.08
C TRP A 60 6.69 -8.73 -3.82
N ASP A 61 7.02 -9.69 -2.95
CA ASP A 61 8.41 -10.10 -2.66
C ASP A 61 9.24 -10.46 -3.91
N ASN A 62 8.56 -10.98 -4.94
CA ASN A 62 9.19 -11.38 -6.21
C ASN A 62 9.38 -10.23 -7.21
N LEU A 63 8.96 -9.00 -6.89
CA LEU A 63 9.02 -7.86 -7.80
C LEU A 63 9.93 -6.75 -7.26
N ASN A 64 10.74 -6.18 -8.16
CA ASN A 64 11.51 -4.99 -7.86
C ASN A 64 10.60 -3.78 -7.67
N SER A 65 11.06 -2.78 -6.89
CA SER A 65 10.33 -1.53 -6.63
C SER A 65 9.73 -0.87 -7.88
N MET A 66 10.47 -0.83 -9.00
CA MET A 66 9.94 -0.29 -10.27
C MET A 66 8.85 -1.17 -10.90
N GLN A 67 8.94 -2.49 -10.77
CA GLN A 67 7.91 -3.40 -11.26
C GLN A 67 6.63 -3.29 -10.43
N VAL A 68 6.76 -3.09 -9.11
CA VAL A 68 5.63 -2.81 -8.22
C VAL A 68 4.95 -1.50 -8.59
N ILE A 69 5.72 -0.43 -8.83
CA ILE A 69 5.18 0.85 -9.32
C ILE A 69 4.40 0.65 -10.63
N GLY A 70 4.92 -0.16 -11.56
CA GLY A 70 4.23 -0.53 -12.80
C GLY A 70 2.94 -1.32 -12.57
N ALA A 71 3.02 -2.41 -11.80
CA ALA A 71 1.93 -3.34 -11.58
C ALA A 71 0.80 -2.73 -10.74
N VAL A 72 1.14 -2.09 -9.63
CA VAL A 72 0.15 -1.47 -8.74
C VAL A 72 -0.29 -0.13 -9.32
N GLY A 73 0.65 0.75 -9.64
CA GLY A 73 0.35 2.12 -10.10
C GLY A 73 -0.36 2.18 -11.45
N PHE A 74 0.03 1.36 -12.44
CA PHE A 74 -0.53 1.43 -13.80
C PHE A 74 -1.47 0.28 -14.14
N MET A 75 -1.21 -0.94 -13.64
CA MET A 75 -2.08 -2.10 -13.90
C MET A 75 -3.14 -2.33 -12.82
N THR A 76 -3.13 -1.56 -11.72
CA THR A 76 -4.04 -1.72 -10.57
C THR A 76 -4.06 -3.17 -10.07
N GLN A 77 -2.91 -3.84 -10.11
CA GLN A 77 -2.79 -5.23 -9.71
C GLN A 77 -2.97 -5.34 -8.19
N GLN A 78 -3.95 -6.14 -7.77
CA GLN A 78 -4.19 -6.43 -6.36
C GLN A 78 -3.43 -7.69 -5.92
N LEU A 79 -3.18 -7.81 -4.61
CA LEU A 79 -2.61 -9.03 -4.03
C LEU A 79 -3.63 -10.15 -4.07
N GLU A 80 -3.20 -11.33 -4.50
CA GLU A 80 -4.04 -12.51 -4.44
C GLU A 80 -4.15 -12.97 -2.99
N ILE A 81 -5.38 -13.04 -2.48
CA ILE A 81 -5.66 -13.56 -1.14
C ILE A 81 -5.78 -15.09 -1.24
N PRO A 82 -4.90 -15.87 -0.60
CA PRO A 82 -5.01 -17.32 -0.59
C PRO A 82 -6.36 -17.76 0.00
N LYS A 83 -6.99 -18.77 -0.60
CA LYS A 83 -8.27 -19.34 -0.11
C LYS A 83 -8.18 -20.02 1.27
N ASP A 84 -6.95 -20.19 1.76
CA ASP A 84 -6.65 -20.75 3.08
C ASP A 84 -6.88 -19.73 4.21
N VAL A 85 -6.92 -18.43 3.87
CA VAL A 85 -7.16 -17.34 4.81
C VAL A 85 -8.63 -17.29 5.22
N ASP A 86 -8.89 -17.02 6.51
CA ASP A 86 -10.26 -16.92 7.03
C ASP A 86 -11.11 -15.95 6.18
N PRO A 87 -12.37 -16.32 5.84
CA PRO A 87 -13.30 -15.47 5.11
C PRO A 87 -13.47 -14.06 5.72
N GLN A 88 -13.33 -13.92 7.04
CA GLN A 88 -13.40 -12.62 7.71
C GLN A 88 -12.25 -11.69 7.30
N TRP A 89 -11.03 -12.19 7.25
CA TRP A 89 -9.87 -11.42 6.79
C TRP A 89 -10.02 -11.02 5.32
N THR A 90 -10.45 -11.95 4.48
CA THR A 90 -10.70 -11.71 3.05
C THR A 90 -11.72 -10.56 2.87
N SER A 91 -12.79 -10.55 3.66
CA SER A 91 -13.81 -9.50 3.61
C SER A 91 -13.28 -8.13 4.03
N ILE A 92 -12.47 -8.07 5.09
CA ILE A 92 -11.90 -6.81 5.57
C ILE A 92 -10.90 -6.26 4.57
N ILE A 93 -9.96 -7.09 4.10
CA ILE A 93 -8.94 -6.72 3.12
C ILE A 93 -9.61 -6.22 1.83
N GLY A 94 -10.62 -6.94 1.31
CA GLY A 94 -11.37 -6.53 0.12
C GLY A 94 -12.17 -5.23 0.29
N SER A 95 -12.54 -4.88 1.53
CA SER A 95 -13.20 -3.60 1.83
C SER A 95 -12.20 -2.43 1.84
N CYS A 96 -10.93 -2.68 2.12
CA CYS A 96 -9.87 -1.67 2.11
C CYS A 96 -9.41 -1.29 0.70
N TRP A 97 -9.67 -2.14 -0.30
CA TRP A 97 -9.29 -1.91 -1.70
C TRP A 97 -10.46 -1.37 -2.56
N HIS A 98 -11.49 -0.81 -1.92
CA HIS A 98 -12.75 -0.32 -2.53
C HIS A 98 -12.92 1.21 -2.49
#